data_AF-X0SI81-F1
#
_entry.id   AF-X0SI81-F1
#
_cell.length_a   1.000
_cell.length_b   1.000
_cell.length_c   1.000
_cell.angle_alpha   90.00
_cell.angle_beta   90.00
_cell.angle_gamma   90.00
#
_symmetry.space_group_name_H-M   'P 1'
#
loop_
_entity.id
_entity.type
_entity.pdbx_description
1 polymer ?
#
loop_
_entity_poly.entity_id
_entity_poly.type
_entity_poly.pdbx_seq_one_letter_code
_entity_poly.pdbx_strand_id
1 'polypeptide(L)'
;MILDRSKVDEDKIIDLAVEAGAEDIKDEDDTLEIVFAPEQFAQIKESIKKAGYPPELLELTMVPQTTVPLEEKEALQILRLMEVLEESEDVQRVYANFDITDEIMEKVG
;
A
#
# COMPACT_ATOMS: atom_id res chain seq x y z
N MET A 1 0.91 5.75 -0.16
CA MET A 1 1.64 6.32 -1.32
C MET A 1 2.94 5.54 -1.45
N ILE A 2 3.33 5.14 -2.66
CA ILE A 2 4.52 4.34 -2.89
C ILE A 2 5.47 5.08 -3.84
N LEU A 3 6.74 5.18 -3.47
CA LEU A 3 7.82 5.79 -4.23
C LEU A 3 8.95 4.77 -4.43
N ASP A 4 9.55 4.74 -5.61
CA ASP A 4 10.77 3.95 -5.87
C ASP A 4 11.98 4.66 -5.24
N ARG A 5 12.70 3.96 -4.36
CA ARG A 5 13.87 4.50 -3.64
C ARG A 5 14.97 4.96 -4.57
N SER A 6 15.14 4.30 -5.72
CA SER A 6 16.17 4.66 -6.72
C SER A 6 15.86 5.96 -7.45
N LYS A 7 14.60 6.43 -7.42
CA LYS A 7 14.12 7.61 -8.14
C LYS A 7 13.94 8.83 -7.25
N VAL A 8 14.11 8.70 -5.93
CA VAL A 8 13.85 9.77 -4.97
C VAL A 8 15.03 10.00 -4.03
N ASP A 9 15.04 11.17 -3.41
CA ASP A 9 15.95 11.47 -2.31
C ASP A 9 15.20 11.16 -1.01
N GLU A 10 15.60 10.09 -0.32
CA GLU A 10 14.88 9.51 0.82
C GLU A 10 14.73 10.51 1.97
N ASP A 11 15.83 11.15 2.38
CA ASP A 11 15.84 12.14 3.46
C ASP A 11 14.84 13.27 3.16
N LYS A 12 14.87 13.78 1.92
CA LYS A 12 13.98 14.86 1.48
C LYS A 12 12.52 14.43 1.41
N ILE A 13 12.24 13.20 1.01
CA ILE A 13 10.87 12.68 0.95
C ILE A 13 10.32 12.45 2.36
N ILE A 14 11.14 11.92 3.28
CA ILE A 14 10.75 11.72 4.68
C ILE A 14 10.46 13.08 5.33
N ASP A 15 11.33 14.07 5.14
CA ASP A 15 11.09 15.42 5.64
C ASP A 15 9.77 16.00 5.09
N LEU A 16 9.55 15.87 3.78
CA LEU A 16 8.32 16.32 3.14
C LEU A 16 7.09 15.56 3.66
N ALA A 17 7.21 14.26 3.91
CA ALA A 17 6.15 13.41 4.46
C ALA A 17 5.78 13.83 5.89
N VAL A 18 6.77 14.12 6.73
CA VAL A 18 6.55 14.59 8.10
C VAL A 18 5.90 15.97 8.11
N GLU A 19 6.38 16.91 7.28
CA GLU A 19 5.75 18.24 7.13
C GLU A 19 4.30 18.15 6.62
N ALA A 20 4.04 17.17 5.77
CA ALA A 20 2.72 16.82 5.25
C ALA A 20 1.80 16.16 6.29
N GLY A 21 2.34 15.70 7.42
CA GLY A 21 1.60 14.99 8.46
C GLY A 21 1.36 13.52 8.16
N ALA A 22 2.37 12.82 7.62
CA ALA A 22 2.38 11.37 7.49
C ALA A 22 2.07 10.67 8.82
N GLU A 23 1.24 9.63 8.76
CA GLU A 23 0.86 8.81 9.90
C GLU A 23 1.82 7.63 10.08
N ASP A 24 2.33 7.08 8.97
CA ASP A 24 3.26 5.96 8.97
C ASP A 24 4.20 6.03 7.76
N ILE A 25 5.42 5.55 7.93
CA ILE A 25 6.46 5.47 6.89
C ILE A 25 7.06 4.07 6.99
N LYS A 26 6.85 3.26 5.96
CA LYS A 26 7.44 1.94 5.83
C LYS A 26 8.54 1.97 4.80
N ASP A 27 9.70 1.53 5.24
CA ASP A 27 10.86 1.37 4.38
C ASP A 27 10.96 -0.09 3.94
N GLU A 28 10.50 -0.35 2.71
CA GLU A 28 10.59 -1.65 2.04
C GLU A 28 11.84 -1.63 1.13
N ASP A 29 12.39 -2.80 0.80
CA ASP A 29 13.72 -2.91 0.16
C ASP A 29 13.91 -1.96 -1.04
N ASP A 30 12.98 -1.96 -2.01
CA ASP A 30 13.05 -1.14 -3.22
C ASP A 30 12.12 0.08 -3.20
N THR A 31 11.18 0.15 -2.23
CA THR A 31 10.12 1.16 -2.24
C THR A 31 9.92 1.80 -0.87
N LEU A 32 9.57 3.08 -0.89
CA LEU A 32 9.16 3.81 0.31
C LEU A 32 7.64 3.96 0.29
N GLU A 33 6.97 3.34 1.26
CA GLU A 33 5.53 3.47 1.46
C GLU A 33 5.25 4.50 2.56
N ILE A 34 4.43 5.50 2.24
CA ILE A 34 4.03 6.54 3.18
C ILE A 34 2.51 6.58 3.27
N VAL A 35 1.99 6.51 4.50
CA VAL A 35 0.58 6.56 4.83
C VAL A 35 0.24 7.94 5.38
N PHE A 36 -0.89 8.48 4.94
CA PHE A 36 -1.38 9.80 5.33
C PHE A 36 -2.86 9.70 5.68
N ALA A 37 -3.34 10.65 6.48
CA ALA A 37 -4.76 10.79 6.71
C ALA A 37 -5.48 11.09 5.38
N PRO A 38 -6.69 10.56 5.17
CA PRO A 38 -7.42 10.70 3.91
C PRO A 38 -7.68 12.16 3.53
N GLU A 39 -7.80 13.04 4.51
CA GLU A 39 -8.03 14.48 4.35
C GLU A 39 -6.83 15.20 3.70
N GLN A 40 -5.63 14.65 3.82
CA GLN A 40 -4.39 15.22 3.29
C GLN A 40 -4.18 14.89 1.80
N PHE A 41 -4.93 13.94 1.22
CA PHE A 41 -4.69 13.39 -0.12
C PHE A 41 -4.48 14.46 -1.21
N ALA A 42 -5.33 15.50 -1.23
CA ALA A 42 -5.24 16.57 -2.21
C ALA A 42 -3.94 17.40 -2.07
N GLN A 43 -3.57 17.74 -0.82
CA GLN A 43 -2.36 18.50 -0.52
C GLN A 43 -1.10 17.72 -0.90
N ILE A 44 -1.04 16.42 -0.57
CA ILE A 44 0.10 15.56 -0.91
C ILE A 44 0.26 15.46 -2.42
N LYS A 45 -0.84 15.21 -3.14
CA LYS A 45 -0.85 15.12 -4.60
C LYS A 45 -0.27 16.37 -5.25
N GLU A 46 -0.62 17.56 -4.77
CA GLU A 46 -0.05 18.81 -5.28
C GLU A 46 1.42 19.01 -4.88
N SER A 47 1.77 18.72 -3.64
CA SER A 47 3.11 18.94 -3.08
C SER A 47 4.15 18.09 -3.82
N ILE A 48 3.82 16.82 -4.04
CA ILE A 48 4.70 15.89 -4.75
C ILE A 48 4.82 16.22 -6.24
N LYS A 49 3.71 16.64 -6.88
CA LYS A 49 3.76 17.12 -8.25
C LYS A 49 4.68 18.35 -8.40
N LYS A 50 4.71 19.23 -7.40
CA LYS A 50 5.62 20.40 -7.36
C LYS A 50 7.06 19.99 -7.07
N ALA A 51 7.27 19.00 -6.20
CA ALA A 51 8.59 18.49 -5.83
C ALA A 51 9.27 17.70 -6.96
N GLY A 52 8.50 17.20 -7.93
CA GLY A 52 9.00 16.50 -9.11
C GLY A 52 9.26 15.01 -8.91
N TYR A 53 8.69 14.41 -7.86
CA TYR A 53 8.84 12.98 -7.54
C TYR A 53 7.54 12.22 -7.85
N PRO A 54 7.28 11.79 -9.09
CA PRO A 54 6.05 11.06 -9.39
C PRO A 54 5.99 9.75 -8.58
N PRO A 55 4.97 9.56 -7.73
CA PRO A 55 4.81 8.31 -7.00
C PRO A 55 4.40 7.21 -7.97
N GLU A 56 4.85 5.99 -7.70
CA GLU A 56 4.41 4.81 -8.44
C GLU A 56 2.93 4.53 -8.13
N LEU A 57 2.53 4.77 -6.88
CA LEU A 57 1.14 4.68 -6.44
C LEU A 57 0.77 5.84 -5.51
N LEU A 58 -0.32 6.52 -5.83
CA LEU A 58 -0.95 7.50 -4.93
C LEU A 58 -2.47 7.33 -4.97
N GLU A 59 -3.00 6.69 -3.94
CA GLU A 59 -4.44 6.44 -3.82
C GLU A 59 -4.93 6.60 -2.37
N LEU A 60 -6.24 6.81 -2.24
CA LEU A 60 -6.97 6.63 -0.99
C LEU A 60 -7.29 5.14 -0.87
N THR A 61 -6.87 4.47 0.19
CA THR A 61 -7.08 3.03 0.39
C THR A 61 -7.26 2.73 1.87
N MET A 62 -7.75 1.53 2.20
CA MET A 62 -7.87 1.07 3.58
C MET A 62 -6.66 0.23 3.95
N VAL A 63 -5.85 0.70 4.90
CA VAL A 63 -4.68 -0.01 5.42
C VAL A 63 -5.05 -0.70 6.73
N PRO A 64 -4.90 -2.04 6.85
CA PRO A 64 -5.23 -2.75 8.08
C PRO A 64 -4.26 -2.39 9.21
N GLN A 65 -4.80 -2.10 10.39
CA GLN A 65 -4.00 -1.82 11.60
C GLN A 65 -3.43 -3.07 12.26
N THR A 66 -4.05 -4.23 12.01
CA THR A 66 -3.62 -5.53 12.52
C THR A 66 -3.80 -6.58 11.45
N THR A 67 -2.79 -7.43 11.27
CA THR A 67 -2.84 -8.54 10.33
C THR A 67 -3.18 -9.86 11.01
N VAL A 68 -3.72 -10.80 10.23
CA VAL A 68 -4.02 -12.16 10.67
C VAL A 68 -3.25 -13.14 9.78
N PRO A 69 -2.26 -13.87 10.33
CA PRO A 69 -1.51 -14.84 9.55
C PRO A 69 -2.43 -15.98 9.11
N LEU A 70 -2.32 -16.38 7.85
CA LEU A 70 -3.05 -17.53 7.30
C LEU A 70 -2.09 -18.68 7.00
N GLU A 71 -2.56 -19.88 7.31
CA GLU A 71 -1.92 -21.14 6.89
C GLU A 71 -2.35 -21.48 5.45
N GLU A 72 -1.64 -22.42 4.82
CA GLU A 72 -1.78 -22.74 3.38
C GLU A 72 -3.22 -22.99 2.92
N LYS A 73 -3.99 -23.75 3.71
CA LYS A 73 -5.36 -24.11 3.34
C LYS A 73 -6.30 -22.91 3.39
N GLU A 74 -6.19 -22.09 4.43
CA GLU A 74 -6.96 -20.87 4.63
C GLU A 74 -6.59 -19.82 3.59
N ALA A 75 -5.30 -19.68 3.28
CA ALA A 75 -4.79 -18.79 2.24
C ALA A 75 -5.41 -19.12 0.86
N LEU A 76 -5.40 -20.39 0.45
CA LEU A 76 -6.03 -20.83 -0.81
C LEU A 76 -7.52 -20.48 -0.88
N GLN A 77 -8.25 -20.70 0.22
CA GLN A 77 -9.69 -20.41 0.27
C GLN A 77 -9.98 -18.92 0.17
N ILE A 78 -9.20 -18.10 0.86
CA ILE A 78 -9.37 -16.65 0.86
C ILE A 78 -8.93 -16.03 -0.47
N LEU A 79 -7.80 -16.45 -1.04
CA LEU A 79 -7.35 -15.95 -2.34
C LEU A 79 -8.40 -16.21 -3.43
N ARG A 80 -8.98 -17.42 -3.45
CA ARG A 80 -10.07 -17.72 -4.39
C ARG A 80 -11.33 -16.89 -4.14
N LEU A 81 -11.65 -16.58 -2.88
CA LEU A 81 -12.78 -15.70 -2.56
C LEU A 81 -12.50 -14.27 -3.03
N MET A 82 -11.28 -13.77 -2.85
CA MET A 82 -10.85 -12.46 -3.33
C MET A 82 -11.01 -12.35 -4.85
N GLU A 83 -10.52 -13.33 -5.61
CA GLU A 83 -10.67 -13.36 -7.07
C GLU A 83 -12.14 -13.27 -7.51
N VAL A 84 -13.02 -14.08 -6.91
CA VAL A 84 -14.46 -14.07 -7.24
C VAL A 84 -15.12 -12.73 -6.91
N LEU A 85 -14.68 -12.07 -5.84
CA LEU A 85 -15.18 -10.75 -5.48
C LEU A 85 -14.68 -9.68 -6.46
N GLU A 86 -13.42 -9.76 -6.90
CA GLU A 86 -12.81 -8.84 -7.86
C GLU A 86 -13.40 -8.99 -9.28
N GLU A 87 -13.88 -10.17 -9.65
CA GLU A 87 -14.59 -10.41 -10.92
C GLU A 87 -15.99 -9.81 -10.96
N SER A 88 -16.55 -9.40 -9.82
CA SER A 88 -17.90 -8.85 -9.74
C SER A 88 -17.92 -7.38 -10.18
N GLU A 89 -18.68 -7.07 -11.24
CA GLU A 89 -18.85 -5.70 -11.75
C GLU A 89 -19.45 -4.71 -10.71
N ASP A 90 -20.14 -5.22 -9.69
CA ASP A 90 -20.72 -4.43 -8.61
C ASP A 90 -19.73 -4.17 -7.45
N VAL A 91 -18.61 -4.88 -7.41
CA VAL A 91 -17.57 -4.73 -6.38
C VAL A 91 -16.50 -3.77 -6.88
N GLN A 92 -16.37 -2.64 -6.18
CA GLN A 92 -15.39 -1.62 -6.57
C GLN A 92 -14.00 -1.91 -6.03
N ARG A 93 -13.92 -2.40 -4.78
CA ARG A 93 -12.67 -2.66 -4.06
C ARG A 93 -12.88 -3.72 -2.99
N VAL A 94 -11.89 -4.59 -2.84
CA VAL A 94 -11.83 -5.59 -1.77
C VAL A 94 -10.64 -5.26 -0.89
N TYR A 95 -10.86 -5.24 0.42
CA TYR A 95 -9.80 -5.02 1.41
C TYR A 95 -9.81 -6.17 2.40
N ALA A 96 -8.63 -6.65 2.74
CA ALA A 96 -8.46 -7.72 3.70
C ALA A 96 -7.25 -7.45 4.57
N ASN A 97 -7.20 -8.11 5.73
CA ASN A 97 -6.13 -7.97 6.70
C ASN A 97 -5.36 -9.28 6.92
N PHE A 98 -5.44 -10.22 5.97
CA PHE A 98 -4.65 -11.44 6.06
C PHE A 98 -3.18 -11.16 5.78
N ASP A 99 -2.32 -11.98 6.36
CA ASP A 99 -0.89 -12.01 6.12
C ASP A 99 -0.53 -13.42 5.64
N ILE A 100 0.01 -13.51 4.43
CA ILE A 100 0.36 -14.76 3.76
C ILE A 100 1.85 -14.65 3.43
N THR A 101 2.65 -15.53 4.02
CA THR A 101 4.09 -15.57 3.77
C THR A 101 4.40 -15.91 2.32
N ASP A 102 5.53 -15.43 1.81
CA ASP A 102 6.01 -15.73 0.45
C ASP A 102 6.06 -17.24 0.16
N GLU A 103 6.48 -18.06 1.12
CA GLU A 103 6.53 -19.53 0.96
C GLU A 103 5.14 -20.14 0.66
N ILE A 104 4.09 -19.59 1.27
CA ILE A 104 2.71 -20.04 1.03
C ILE A 104 2.23 -19.48 -0.32
N MET A 105 2.55 -18.23 -0.64
CA MET A 105 2.22 -17.63 -1.94
C MET A 105 2.84 -18.42 -3.11
N GLU A 106 4.09 -18.87 -2.99
CA GLU A 106 4.76 -19.70 -4.01
C GLU A 106 4.10 -21.08 -4.20
N LYS A 107 3.51 -21.64 -3.15
CA LYS A 107 2.81 -22.94 -3.22
C LYS A 107 1.40 -22.83 -3.81
N VAL A 108 0.79 -21.66 -3.68
CA VAL A 108 -0.58 -21.39 -4.13
C VAL A 108 -0.62 -20.78 -5.54
N GLY A 109 0.51 -20.21 -6.01
CA GLY A 109 0.69 -19.66 -7.36
C GLY A 109 0.81 -20.68 -8.49
#